data_AF-A0A0F9V8F4-F1
#
_entry.id   AF-A0A0F9V8F4-F1
#
_cell.length_a   1.000
_cell.length_b   1.000
_cell.length_c   1.000
_cell.angle_alpha   90.00
_cell.angle_beta   90.00
_cell.angle_gamma   90.00
#
_symmetry.space_group_name_H-M   'P 1'
#
loop_
_entity.id
_entity.type
_entity.pdbx_description
1 polymer ?
#
loop_
_entity_poly.entity_id
_entity_poly.type
_entity_poly.pdbx_seq_one_letter_code
_entity_poly.pdbx_strand_id
1 'polypeptide(L)'
;MKTNILVCYEGGGYDGCYWEWNYFYIDKQGTFHDIQSSGRAGIDNRQDAEQLIERDETHTYIYNLSNKQDIETFSKETHPVHVSGVLQWFNDYNAHKAESFIDFFVVCSVCDGQISDHDDMTIEDKDLLCYDCYMAGECPCCESYIGQESIIRVNPDEHYDHIWICTDCKEYHDDEREAHNIEDIRWQAFCTGTPDMFSGELREQRLQTSGGL
;
A
#
# COMPACT_ATOMS: atom_id res chain seq x y z
N MET A 1 0.75 33.74 -17.10
CA MET A 1 0.76 32.27 -16.96
C MET A 1 1.05 31.92 -15.51
N LYS A 2 0.28 31.00 -14.91
CA LYS A 2 0.61 30.45 -13.59
C LYS A 2 1.91 29.64 -13.72
N THR A 3 2.81 29.75 -12.75
CA THR A 3 4.12 29.07 -12.74
C THR A 3 4.30 28.29 -11.45
N ASN A 4 5.26 27.35 -11.43
CA ASN A 4 5.46 26.40 -10.35
C ASN A 4 4.19 25.58 -10.05
N ILE A 5 3.53 25.09 -11.09
CA ILE A 5 2.28 24.36 -11.00
C ILE A 5 2.40 22.96 -11.61
N LEU A 6 1.81 21.98 -10.94
CA LEU A 6 1.51 20.66 -11.49
C LEU A 6 0.05 20.69 -11.97
N VAL A 7 -0.19 20.21 -13.19
CA VAL A 7 -1.54 20.14 -13.75
C VAL A 7 -1.88 18.68 -14.03
N CYS A 8 -3.01 18.24 -13.51
CA CYS A 8 -3.63 16.95 -13.77
C CYS A 8 -4.89 17.19 -14.61
N TYR A 9 -5.04 16.49 -15.72
CA TYR A 9 -6.16 16.69 -16.64
C TYR A 9 -6.56 15.41 -17.34
N GLU A 10 -7.80 15.37 -17.79
CA GLU A 10 -8.34 14.23 -18.53
C GLU A 10 -7.84 14.23 -19.98
N GLY A 11 -7.00 13.26 -20.33
CA GLY A 11 -6.41 13.09 -21.67
C GLY A 11 -7.36 12.51 -22.72
N GLY A 12 -8.48 11.94 -22.28
CA GLY A 12 -9.45 11.30 -23.16
C GLY A 12 -9.06 9.88 -23.58
N GLY A 13 -9.99 8.94 -23.46
CA GLY A 13 -9.82 7.58 -23.98
C GLY A 13 -10.15 7.45 -25.48
N TYR A 14 -9.68 6.37 -26.11
CA TYR A 14 -10.20 5.92 -27.40
C TYR A 14 -11.61 5.35 -27.25
N ASP A 15 -12.36 5.24 -28.35
CA ASP A 15 -13.71 4.67 -28.33
C ASP A 15 -13.65 3.21 -27.82
N GLY A 16 -14.24 2.96 -26.63
CA GLY A 16 -14.16 1.68 -25.91
C GLY A 16 -13.01 1.54 -24.89
N CYS A 17 -12.21 2.57 -24.65
CA CYS A 17 -11.15 2.59 -23.64
C CYS A 17 -11.56 3.38 -22.39
N TYR A 18 -10.92 3.06 -21.25
CA TYR A 18 -11.03 3.85 -20.02
C TYR A 18 -10.39 5.22 -20.21
N TRP A 19 -10.89 6.22 -19.47
CA TRP A 19 -10.33 7.57 -19.46
C TRP A 19 -8.93 7.56 -18.83
N GLU A 20 -7.98 8.23 -19.48
CA GLU A 20 -6.59 8.33 -19.04
C GLU A 20 -6.34 9.72 -18.42
N TRP A 21 -5.64 9.74 -17.28
CA TRP A 21 -5.17 10.97 -16.66
C TRP A 21 -3.78 11.32 -17.18
N ASN A 22 -3.60 12.59 -17.53
CA ASN A 22 -2.35 13.16 -18.00
C ASN A 22 -1.83 14.22 -17.04
N TYR A 23 -0.52 14.46 -17.12
CA TYR A 23 0.21 15.32 -16.19
C TYR A 23 1.23 16.17 -16.93
N PHE A 24 1.30 17.46 -16.62
CA PHE A 24 2.43 18.29 -17.00
C PHE A 24 2.79 19.25 -15.87
N TYR A 25 4.02 19.73 -15.90
CA TYR A 25 4.55 20.69 -14.94
C TYR A 25 5.01 21.96 -15.64
N ILE A 26 4.70 23.11 -15.04
CA ILE A 26 5.22 24.40 -15.45
C ILE A 26 6.10 24.92 -14.34
N ASP A 27 7.39 25.08 -14.62
CA ASP A 27 8.35 25.51 -13.61
C ASP A 27 8.23 26.99 -13.23
N LYS A 28 9.03 27.42 -12.25
CA LYS A 28 9.07 28.82 -11.77
C LYS A 28 9.42 29.83 -12.86
N GLN A 29 10.17 29.40 -13.88
CA GLN A 29 10.58 30.20 -15.03
C GLN A 29 9.52 30.19 -16.15
N GLY A 30 8.49 29.34 -16.05
CA GLY A 30 7.47 29.16 -17.07
C GLY A 30 7.88 28.21 -18.19
N THR A 31 8.89 27.36 -17.97
CA THR A 31 9.21 26.26 -18.88
C THR A 31 8.19 25.15 -18.70
N PHE A 32 7.69 24.63 -19.82
CA PHE A 32 6.79 23.48 -19.84
C PHE A 32 7.61 22.18 -19.79
N HIS A 33 7.14 21.24 -18.98
CA HIS A 33 7.67 19.90 -18.85
C HIS A 33 6.53 18.91 -18.98
N ASP A 34 6.59 18.05 -19.99
CA ASP A 34 5.67 16.92 -20.12
C ASP A 34 6.07 15.83 -19.13
N ILE A 35 5.11 15.39 -18.30
CA ILE A 35 5.30 14.28 -17.36
C ILE A 35 4.69 13.01 -17.96
N GLN A 36 3.42 13.10 -18.36
CA GLN A 36 2.70 12.04 -19.04
C GLN A 36 1.62 12.65 -19.93
N SER A 37 1.75 12.43 -21.23
CA SER A 37 0.77 12.81 -22.23
C SER A 37 0.37 11.61 -23.07
N SER A 38 -0.90 11.22 -22.97
CA SER A 38 -1.49 10.15 -23.77
C SER A 38 -2.92 10.48 -24.22
N GLY A 39 -3.52 9.59 -25.00
CA GLY A 39 -4.88 9.76 -25.50
C GLY A 39 -5.02 10.86 -26.56
N ARG A 40 -6.28 11.22 -26.85
CA ARG A 40 -6.62 12.17 -27.93
C ARG A 40 -6.40 13.63 -27.56
N ALA A 41 -6.32 13.93 -26.26
CA ALA A 41 -6.16 15.27 -25.71
C ALA A 41 -4.83 15.40 -24.94
N GLY A 42 -3.86 14.51 -25.17
CA GLY A 42 -2.50 14.65 -24.64
C GLY A 42 -1.88 15.98 -25.05
N ILE A 43 -1.30 16.69 -24.08
CA ILE A 43 -0.61 17.96 -24.26
C ILE A 43 0.89 17.72 -24.07
N ASP A 44 1.65 17.90 -25.15
CA ASP A 44 3.11 17.73 -25.19
C ASP A 44 3.86 19.06 -25.40
N ASN A 45 3.13 20.18 -25.40
CA ASN A 45 3.68 21.49 -25.70
C ASN A 45 3.06 22.60 -24.86
N ARG A 46 3.83 23.68 -24.71
CA ARG A 46 3.49 24.83 -23.87
C ARG A 46 2.23 25.58 -24.34
N GLN A 47 2.03 25.74 -25.64
CA GLN A 47 0.94 26.55 -26.17
C GLN A 47 -0.42 25.92 -25.85
N ASP A 48 -0.51 24.60 -25.92
CA ASP A 48 -1.73 23.88 -25.60
C ASP A 48 -1.95 23.82 -24.08
N ALA A 49 -0.87 23.72 -23.28
CA ALA A 49 -0.95 23.84 -21.83
C ALA A 49 -1.50 25.19 -21.37
N GLU A 50 -1.04 26.30 -21.99
CA GLU A 50 -1.56 27.64 -21.73
C GLU A 50 -3.07 27.74 -22.02
N GLN A 51 -3.51 27.18 -23.16
CA GLN A 51 -4.93 27.16 -23.53
C GLN A 51 -5.77 26.35 -22.54
N LEU A 52 -5.30 25.18 -22.10
CA LEU A 52 -6.04 24.35 -21.13
C LEU A 52 -6.23 25.11 -19.81
N ILE A 53 -5.17 25.73 -19.29
CA ILE A 53 -5.20 26.48 -18.04
C ILE A 53 -6.16 27.68 -18.10
N GLU A 54 -6.32 28.31 -19.27
CA GLU A 54 -7.21 29.45 -19.47
C GLU A 54 -8.69 29.07 -19.61
N ARG A 55 -8.98 27.86 -20.11
CA ARG A 55 -10.37 27.41 -20.39
C ARG A 55 -11.16 27.02 -19.15
N ASP A 56 -10.49 26.72 -18.04
CA ASP A 56 -11.10 26.31 -16.77
C ASP A 56 -12.14 25.17 -16.97
N GLU A 57 -11.69 24.08 -17.59
CA GLU A 57 -12.54 22.94 -17.94
C GLU A 57 -12.83 22.04 -16.73
N THR A 58 -14.02 21.44 -16.69
CA THR A 58 -14.34 20.35 -15.77
C THR A 58 -13.34 19.20 -15.98
N HIS A 59 -12.74 18.71 -14.90
CA HIS A 59 -11.68 17.68 -14.87
C HIS A 59 -10.26 18.16 -15.20
N THR A 60 -9.98 19.45 -15.01
CA THR A 60 -8.61 19.98 -14.90
C THR A 60 -8.34 20.42 -13.47
N TYR A 61 -7.27 19.90 -12.86
CA TYR A 61 -6.83 20.23 -11.51
C TYR A 61 -5.45 20.86 -11.56
N ILE A 62 -5.28 22.00 -10.90
CA ILE A 62 -4.04 22.79 -10.91
C ILE A 62 -3.55 22.93 -9.48
N TYR A 63 -2.37 22.37 -9.21
CA TYR A 63 -1.73 22.37 -7.89
C TYR A 63 -0.53 23.30 -7.89
N ASN A 64 -0.48 24.25 -6.97
CA ASN A 64 0.68 25.12 -6.79
C ASN A 64 1.73 24.43 -5.92
N LEU A 65 2.87 24.05 -6.50
CA LEU A 65 3.95 23.38 -5.78
C LEU A 65 4.70 24.29 -4.79
N SER A 66 4.37 25.58 -4.74
CA SER A 66 4.82 26.48 -3.66
C SER A 66 3.97 26.34 -2.41
N ASN A 67 2.78 25.74 -2.52
CA ASN A 67 1.85 25.50 -1.42
C ASN A 67 1.90 24.03 -1.04
N LYS A 68 2.42 23.73 0.17
CA LYS A 68 2.47 22.35 0.68
C LYS A 68 1.08 21.71 0.75
N GLN A 69 0.03 22.48 1.03
CA GLN A 69 -1.32 21.94 1.09
C GLN A 69 -1.80 21.41 -0.26
N ASP A 70 -1.43 22.05 -1.37
CA ASP A 70 -1.80 21.58 -2.71
C ASP A 70 -1.09 20.27 -3.05
N ILE A 71 0.17 20.11 -2.61
CA ILE A 71 0.94 18.86 -2.77
C ILE A 71 0.30 17.72 -1.96
N GLU A 72 -0.11 18.00 -0.72
CA GLU A 72 -0.84 17.05 0.12
C GLU A 72 -2.20 16.67 -0.50
N THR A 73 -2.94 17.65 -1.03
CA THR A 73 -4.22 17.40 -1.72
C THR A 73 -4.00 16.51 -2.93
N PHE A 74 -3.02 16.82 -3.78
CA PHE A 74 -2.67 15.98 -4.93
C PHE A 74 -2.38 14.53 -4.50
N SER A 75 -1.60 14.35 -3.44
CA SER A 75 -1.22 13.04 -2.92
C SER A 75 -2.40 12.22 -2.41
N LYS A 76 -3.40 12.88 -1.81
CA LYS A 76 -4.55 12.22 -1.17
C LYS A 76 -5.73 11.98 -2.12
N GLU A 77 -5.91 12.85 -3.11
CA GLU A 77 -7.06 12.80 -4.02
C GLU A 77 -6.75 12.07 -5.34
N THR A 78 -5.47 11.89 -5.67
CA THR A 78 -5.03 11.22 -6.90
C THR A 78 -4.74 9.74 -6.64
N HIS A 79 -4.99 8.89 -7.63
CA HIS A 79 -4.70 7.46 -7.52
C HIS A 79 -3.20 7.20 -7.24
N PRO A 80 -2.83 6.30 -6.30
CA PRO A 80 -1.43 6.11 -5.86
C PRO A 80 -0.44 5.85 -7.00
N VAL A 81 -0.84 5.06 -8.01
CA VAL A 81 0.01 4.76 -9.19
C VAL A 81 0.39 6.03 -9.95
N HIS A 82 -0.52 7.00 -10.09
CA HIS A 82 -0.21 8.26 -10.75
C HIS A 82 0.66 9.16 -9.87
N VAL A 83 0.39 9.18 -8.57
CA VAL A 83 1.21 9.89 -7.57
C VAL A 83 2.66 9.39 -7.62
N SER A 84 2.85 8.07 -7.69
CA SER A 84 4.14 7.40 -7.87
C SER A 84 4.86 7.86 -9.13
N GLY A 85 4.18 7.84 -10.28
CA GLY A 85 4.79 8.23 -11.56
C GLY A 85 5.21 9.70 -11.58
N VAL A 86 4.40 10.59 -10.99
CA VAL A 86 4.75 12.02 -10.86
C VAL A 86 5.94 12.21 -9.92
N LEU A 87 5.97 11.51 -8.77
CA LEU A 87 7.10 11.57 -7.83
C LEU A 87 8.40 11.10 -8.51
N GLN A 88 8.35 9.94 -9.18
CA GLN A 88 9.48 9.39 -9.92
C GLN A 88 10.02 10.39 -10.94
N TRP A 89 9.13 11.01 -11.73
CA TRP A 89 9.54 12.01 -12.70
C TRP A 89 10.27 13.19 -12.04
N PHE A 90 9.82 13.67 -10.88
CA PHE A 90 10.53 14.73 -10.15
C PHE A 90 11.87 14.24 -9.59
N ASN A 91 11.97 13.01 -9.08
CA ASN A 91 13.24 12.44 -8.63
C ASN A 91 14.25 12.37 -9.79
N ASP A 92 13.84 11.85 -10.95
CA ASP A 92 14.68 11.74 -12.15
C ASP A 92 15.09 13.12 -12.68
N TYR A 93 14.15 14.06 -12.73
CA TYR A 93 14.43 15.43 -13.16
C TYR A 93 15.45 16.12 -12.24
N ASN A 94 15.29 15.97 -10.93
CA ASN A 94 16.18 16.54 -9.92
C ASN A 94 17.57 15.87 -9.93
N ALA A 95 17.66 14.56 -10.19
CA ALA A 95 18.93 13.84 -10.28
C ALA A 95 19.84 14.36 -11.40
N HIS A 96 19.26 14.89 -12.48
CA HIS A 96 19.99 15.38 -13.65
C HIS A 96 20.24 16.90 -13.68
N LYS A 97 19.63 17.68 -12.77
CA LYS A 97 19.80 19.15 -12.74
C LYS A 97 20.27 19.66 -11.38
N ALA A 98 21.58 19.92 -11.29
CA ALA A 98 22.22 20.47 -10.09
C ALA A 98 21.78 21.90 -9.72
N GLU A 99 21.22 22.67 -10.65
CA GLU A 99 20.94 24.11 -10.47
C GLU A 99 19.46 24.44 -10.20
N SER A 100 18.54 23.49 -10.38
CA SER A 100 17.09 23.72 -10.21
C SER A 100 16.41 22.54 -9.53
N PHE A 101 16.54 22.46 -8.20
CA PHE A 101 15.83 21.46 -7.40
C PHE A 101 14.36 21.88 -7.22
N ILE A 102 13.46 20.95 -7.51
CA ILE A 102 12.02 21.10 -7.29
C ILE A 102 11.65 20.32 -6.03
N ASP A 103 11.13 21.03 -5.03
CA ASP A 103 10.64 20.43 -3.79
C ASP A 103 9.26 19.81 -4.05
N PHE A 104 9.23 18.49 -4.09
CA PHE A 104 8.02 17.68 -4.26
C PHE A 104 8.08 16.48 -3.33
N PHE A 105 6.93 16.11 -2.76
CA PHE A 105 6.79 14.97 -1.88
C PHE A 105 5.38 14.41 -2.02
N VAL A 106 5.19 13.20 -1.52
CA VAL A 106 3.89 12.56 -1.40
C VAL A 106 3.61 12.23 0.07
N VAL A 107 2.38 11.88 0.39
CA VAL A 107 1.97 11.66 1.78
C VAL A 107 1.64 10.19 2.00
N CYS A 108 2.25 9.59 3.02
CA CYS A 108 1.91 8.23 3.47
C CYS A 108 0.46 8.19 3.99
N SER A 109 -0.29 7.19 3.54
CA SER A 109 -1.72 7.02 3.85
C SER A 109 -1.97 6.63 5.31
N VAL A 110 -0.95 6.09 6.01
CA VAL A 110 -1.06 5.61 7.39
C VAL A 110 -0.56 6.64 8.41
N CYS A 111 0.64 7.19 8.19
CA CYS A 111 1.28 8.06 9.18
C CYS A 111 1.21 9.56 8.84
N ASP A 112 0.62 9.93 7.70
CA ASP A 112 0.66 11.29 7.12
C ASP A 112 2.10 11.84 6.93
N GLY A 113 3.11 10.97 6.99
CA GLY A 113 4.51 11.31 6.79
C GLY A 113 4.82 11.67 5.34
N GLN A 114 5.76 12.59 5.14
CA GLN A 114 6.21 12.99 3.80
C GLN A 114 7.20 11.96 3.24
N ILE A 115 6.99 11.57 1.99
CA ILE A 115 7.89 10.69 1.23
C ILE A 115 8.40 11.51 0.03
N SER A 116 9.71 11.74 -0.01
CA SER A 116 10.35 12.55 -1.06
C SER A 116 11.16 11.73 -2.06
N ASP A 117 11.35 10.45 -1.77
CA ASP A 117 12.04 9.50 -2.64
C ASP A 117 11.04 8.43 -3.09
N HIS A 118 11.00 8.20 -4.40
CA HIS A 118 10.21 7.13 -4.99
C HIS A 118 10.67 5.75 -4.52
N ASP A 119 11.93 5.57 -4.12
CA ASP A 119 12.39 4.26 -3.62
C ASP A 119 11.92 3.97 -2.18
N ASP A 120 11.46 5.00 -1.46
CA ASP A 120 10.95 4.90 -0.08
C ASP A 120 9.41 4.71 -0.01
N MET A 121 8.75 4.54 -1.17
CA MET A 121 7.30 4.32 -1.24
C MET A 121 6.95 2.89 -1.66
N THR A 122 5.82 2.41 -1.17
CA THR A 122 5.21 1.14 -1.59
C THR A 122 3.72 1.36 -1.81
N ILE A 123 3.16 0.74 -2.84
CA ILE A 123 1.73 0.82 -3.16
C ILE A 123 1.13 -0.56 -2.93
N GLU A 124 0.20 -0.63 -1.98
CA GLU A 124 -0.60 -1.82 -1.71
C GLU A 124 -2.06 -1.50 -1.96
N ASP A 125 -2.65 -2.18 -2.95
CA ASP A 125 -3.99 -1.90 -3.49
C ASP A 125 -4.24 -0.41 -3.84
N LYS A 126 -4.77 0.35 -2.88
CA LYS A 126 -5.13 1.78 -3.01
C LYS A 126 -4.40 2.67 -2.01
N ASP A 127 -3.53 2.10 -1.20
CA ASP A 127 -2.79 2.81 -0.17
C ASP A 127 -1.36 3.06 -0.66
N LEU A 128 -0.92 4.30 -0.48
CA LEU A 128 0.47 4.70 -0.63
C LEU A 128 1.13 4.69 0.74
N LEU A 129 2.15 3.87 0.92
CA LEU A 129 2.81 3.63 2.20
C LEU A 129 4.27 4.08 2.13
N CYS A 130 4.78 4.65 3.23
CA CYS A 130 6.22 4.78 3.40
C CYS A 130 6.82 3.42 3.80
N TYR A 131 8.12 3.24 3.55
CA TYR A 131 8.86 2.03 3.91
C TYR A 131 8.58 1.56 5.36
N ASP A 132 8.66 2.46 6.34
CA ASP A 132 8.45 2.10 7.74
C ASP A 132 7.02 1.59 8.01
N CYS A 133 6.00 2.19 7.39
CA CYS A 133 4.60 1.77 7.55
C CYS A 133 4.32 0.45 6.82
N TYR A 134 4.94 0.25 5.66
CA TYR A 134 4.87 -1.02 4.94
C TYR A 134 5.48 -2.15 5.78
N MET A 135 6.73 -1.98 6.22
CA MET A 135 7.44 -2.98 7.04
C MET A 135 6.73 -3.28 8.37
N ALA A 136 6.07 -2.29 8.97
CA ALA A 136 5.32 -2.50 10.21
C ALA A 136 4.01 -3.29 10.01
N GLY A 137 3.46 -3.32 8.79
CA GLY A 137 2.23 -4.03 8.45
C GLY A 137 2.43 -5.30 7.61
N GLU A 138 3.67 -5.59 7.20
CA GLU A 138 4.04 -6.80 6.48
C GLU A 138 4.17 -7.98 7.45
N CYS A 139 3.53 -9.10 7.12
CA CYS A 139 3.68 -10.34 7.86
C CYS A 139 4.93 -11.09 7.37
N PRO A 140 5.97 -11.33 8.19
CA PRO A 140 7.17 -12.03 7.77
C PRO A 140 6.98 -13.54 7.54
N CYS A 141 5.79 -14.08 7.86
CA CYS A 141 5.46 -15.48 7.61
C CYS A 141 4.83 -15.71 6.23
N CYS A 142 3.91 -14.82 5.81
CA CYS A 142 3.26 -14.91 4.49
C CYS A 142 3.73 -13.85 3.49
N GLU A 143 4.68 -12.99 3.87
CA GLU A 143 5.25 -11.91 3.04
C GLU A 143 4.18 -10.99 2.43
N SER A 144 3.04 -10.86 3.11
CA SER A 144 1.89 -10.07 2.65
C SER A 144 1.67 -8.88 3.59
N TYR A 145 1.34 -7.73 3.01
CA TYR A 145 0.91 -6.56 3.77
C TYR A 145 -0.54 -6.74 4.26
N ILE A 146 -0.73 -6.81 5.58
CA ILE A 146 -2.05 -6.99 6.23
C ILE A 146 -2.41 -5.78 7.11
N GLY A 147 -1.51 -4.79 7.19
CA GLY A 147 -1.63 -3.62 8.05
C GLY A 147 -1.15 -3.87 9.48
N GLN A 148 -0.60 -2.83 10.10
CA GLN A 148 0.06 -2.91 11.42
C GLN A 148 -0.86 -3.42 12.53
N GLU A 149 -2.15 -3.08 12.48
CA GLU A 149 -3.13 -3.50 13.49
C GLU A 149 -3.38 -5.01 13.50
N SER A 150 -3.09 -5.69 12.38
CA SER A 150 -3.27 -7.13 12.20
C SER A 150 -2.02 -7.94 12.55
N ILE A 151 -0.90 -7.27 12.85
CA ILE A 151 0.36 -7.91 13.25
C ILE A 151 0.37 -8.11 14.77
N ILE A 152 0.53 -9.36 15.20
CA ILE A 152 0.48 -9.76 16.60
C ILE A 152 1.75 -10.47 17.02
N ARG A 153 2.07 -10.36 18.31
CA ARG A 153 3.21 -11.06 18.90
C ARG A 153 2.86 -12.52 19.17
N VAL A 154 3.74 -13.43 18.79
CA VAL A 154 3.59 -14.88 19.02
C VAL A 154 4.80 -15.46 19.76
N ASN A 155 4.68 -16.72 20.21
CA ASN A 155 5.77 -17.46 20.81
C ASN A 155 6.65 -18.09 19.70
N PRO A 156 7.95 -17.71 19.57
CA PRO A 156 8.82 -18.23 18.51
C PRO A 156 8.98 -19.75 18.54
N ASP A 157 9.00 -20.35 19.73
CA ASP A 157 9.13 -21.81 19.91
C ASP A 157 7.93 -22.57 19.34
N GLU A 158 6.79 -21.90 19.19
CA GLU A 158 5.53 -22.47 18.70
C GLU A 158 5.22 -22.07 17.26
N HIS A 159 5.96 -21.10 16.68
CA HIS A 159 5.62 -20.44 15.42
C HIS A 159 6.87 -20.25 14.54
N TYR A 160 7.69 -21.30 14.40
CA TYR A 160 8.83 -21.36 13.48
C TYR A 160 9.82 -20.17 13.59
N ASP A 161 10.21 -19.81 14.82
CA ASP A 161 11.10 -18.69 15.14
C ASP A 161 10.55 -17.28 14.81
N HIS A 162 9.30 -17.17 14.37
CA HIS A 162 8.67 -15.86 14.16
C HIS A 162 8.26 -15.23 15.50
N ILE A 163 8.49 -13.92 15.64
CA ILE A 163 8.09 -13.14 16.84
C ILE A 163 6.81 -12.34 16.59
N TRP A 164 6.62 -11.86 15.36
CA TRP A 164 5.50 -11.04 14.93
C TRP A 164 4.96 -11.58 13.62
N ILE A 165 3.68 -11.95 13.56
CA ILE A 165 3.01 -12.48 12.36
C ILE A 165 1.59 -11.95 12.30
N CYS A 166 0.91 -12.09 11.16
CA CYS A 166 -0.51 -11.76 11.07
C CYS A 166 -1.38 -12.77 11.84
N THR A 167 -2.60 -12.36 12.16
CA THR A 167 -3.62 -13.21 12.80
C THR A 167 -3.83 -14.52 12.07
N ASP A 168 -3.88 -14.48 10.74
CA ASP A 168 -4.20 -15.64 9.91
C ASP A 168 -3.07 -16.67 9.94
N CYS A 169 -1.80 -16.22 9.87
CA CYS A 169 -0.64 -17.09 10.03
C CYS A 169 -0.59 -17.71 11.43
N LYS A 170 -0.98 -16.97 12.46
CA LYS A 170 -1.05 -17.52 13.82
C LYS A 170 -2.10 -18.63 13.91
N GLU A 171 -3.32 -18.38 13.42
CA GLU A 171 -4.38 -19.38 13.41
C GLU A 171 -3.95 -20.64 12.65
N TYR A 172 -3.32 -20.47 11.49
CA TYR A 172 -2.77 -21.57 10.71
C TYR A 172 -1.72 -22.40 11.48
N HIS A 173 -0.74 -21.76 12.13
CA HIS A 173 0.28 -22.47 12.93
C HIS A 173 -0.32 -23.17 14.17
N ASP A 174 -1.31 -22.54 14.82
CA ASP A 174 -2.00 -23.14 15.96
C ASP A 174 -2.76 -24.41 15.55
N ASP A 175 -3.44 -24.37 14.40
CA ASP A 175 -4.17 -25.51 13.83
C ASP A 175 -3.22 -26.64 13.41
N GLU A 176 -2.07 -26.33 12.77
CA GLU A 176 -1.04 -27.33 12.44
C GLU A 176 -0.51 -28.02 13.70
N ARG A 177 -0.23 -27.24 14.75
CA ARG A 177 0.26 -27.77 16.03
C ARG A 177 -0.79 -28.64 16.73
N GLU A 178 -2.06 -28.24 16.71
CA GLU A 178 -3.14 -29.06 17.26
C GLU A 178 -3.28 -30.38 16.48
N ALA A 179 -3.19 -30.34 15.14
CA ALA A 179 -3.22 -31.53 14.30
C ALA A 179 -2.05 -32.48 14.61
N HIS A 180 -0.81 -31.97 14.71
CA HIS A 180 0.37 -32.75 15.09
C HIS A 180 0.24 -33.39 16.48
N ASN A 181 -0.25 -32.64 17.47
CA ASN A 181 -0.49 -33.19 18.80
C ASN A 181 -1.53 -34.31 18.79
N ILE A 182 -2.59 -34.19 17.99
CA ILE A 182 -3.62 -35.23 17.83
C ILE A 182 -3.01 -36.48 17.17
N GLU A 183 -2.16 -36.33 16.17
CA GLU A 183 -1.47 -37.44 15.52
C GLU A 183 -0.50 -38.17 16.47
N ASP A 184 0.29 -37.43 17.22
CA ASP A 184 1.22 -37.98 18.21
C ASP A 184 0.49 -38.75 19.31
N ILE A 185 -0.61 -38.20 19.84
CA ILE A 185 -1.47 -38.87 20.81
C ILE A 185 -2.05 -40.17 20.22
N ARG A 186 -2.51 -40.15 18.97
CA ARG A 186 -3.02 -41.35 18.28
C ARG A 186 -1.93 -42.40 18.12
N TRP A 187 -0.72 -41.98 17.75
CA TRP A 187 0.43 -42.89 17.61
C TRP A 187 0.84 -43.50 18.95
N GLN A 188 0.91 -42.71 20.02
CA GLN A 188 1.19 -43.21 21.37
C GLN A 188 0.11 -44.20 21.84
N ALA A 189 -1.17 -43.92 21.59
CA ALA A 189 -2.26 -44.85 21.89
C ALA A 189 -2.14 -46.16 21.09
N PHE A 190 -1.74 -46.08 19.81
CA PHE A 190 -1.50 -47.25 18.97
C PHE A 190 -0.30 -48.10 19.47
N CYS A 191 0.82 -47.46 19.80
CA CYS A 191 2.06 -48.15 20.22
C CYS A 191 1.99 -48.77 21.62
N THR A 192 1.22 -48.19 22.54
CA THR A 192 1.11 -48.67 23.92
C THR A 192 0.03 -49.73 24.11
N GLY A 193 -0.80 -49.98 23.10
CA GLY A 193 -1.86 -51.00 23.13
C GLY A 193 -2.91 -50.77 24.22
N THR A 194 -2.95 -49.57 24.81
CA THR A 194 -3.94 -49.22 25.83
C THR A 194 -5.18 -48.69 25.10
N PRO A 195 -6.36 -49.33 25.23
CA PRO A 195 -7.55 -48.83 24.59
C PRO A 195 -7.97 -47.53 25.28
N ASP A 196 -7.79 -46.45 24.53
CA ASP A 196 -8.80 -45.43 24.31
C ASP A 196 -8.95 -44.33 25.39
N MET A 197 -8.40 -43.15 25.10
CA MET A 197 -8.84 -41.88 25.74
C MET A 197 -10.29 -41.51 25.38
N PHE A 198 -10.96 -42.27 24.50
CA PHE A 198 -12.40 -42.25 24.24
C PHE A 198 -13.14 -43.44 24.86
N SER A 199 -12.52 -44.21 25.77
CA SER A 199 -13.24 -45.19 26.57
C SER A 199 -14.35 -44.45 27.34
N GLY A 200 -15.56 -45.03 27.32
CA GLY A 200 -16.77 -44.40 27.85
C GLY A 200 -16.64 -43.84 29.27
N GLU A 201 -15.75 -44.41 30.09
CA GLU A 201 -15.51 -44.01 31.49
C GLU A 201 -14.94 -42.58 31.64
N LEU A 202 -14.03 -42.13 30.78
CA LEU A 202 -13.48 -40.75 30.88
C LEU A 202 -14.46 -39.70 30.32
N ARG A 203 -15.31 -40.10 29.37
CA ARG A 203 -16.40 -39.27 28.85
C ARG A 203 -17.49 -39.06 29.92
N GLU A 204 -17.80 -40.09 30.70
CA GLU A 204 -18.69 -40.02 31.85
C GLU A 204 -18.11 -39.16 33.00
N GLN A 205 -16.80 -39.25 33.28
CA GLN A 205 -16.16 -38.38 34.28
C GLN A 205 -16.15 -36.90 33.88
N ARG A 206 -15.97 -36.56 32.60
CA ARG A 206 -16.12 -35.17 32.12
C ARG A 206 -17.55 -34.68 32.22
N LEU A 207 -18.55 -35.51 31.92
CA LEU A 207 -19.96 -35.14 32.10
C LEU A 207 -20.33 -34.92 33.58
N GLN A 208 -19.73 -35.69 34.50
CA GLN A 208 -19.92 -35.50 35.94
C GLN A 208 -19.22 -34.23 36.48
N THR A 209 -18.09 -33.83 35.91
CA THR A 209 -17.36 -32.61 36.32
C THR A 209 -17.84 -31.33 35.63
N SER A 210 -18.53 -31.45 34.49
CA SER A 210 -19.08 -30.32 33.72
C SER A 210 -20.59 -30.09 33.92
N GLY A 211 -21.25 -30.92 34.73
CA GLY A 211 -22.70 -30.98 34.86
C GLY A 211 -23.17 -31.18 36.30
N GLY A 212 -22.82 -30.22 37.17
CA GLY A 212 -23.51 -30.00 38.43
C GLY A 212 -24.38 -28.74 38.32
N LEU A 213 -25.68 -28.94 38.09
CA LEU A 213 -26.72 -28.05 38.64
C LEU A 213 -26.75 -28.23 40.16
#